data_AF-U6DKC3-F1
#
_entry.id   AF-U6DKC3-F1
#
_cell.length_a   1.000
_cell.length_b   1.000
_cell.length_c   1.000
_cell.angle_alpha   90.00
_cell.angle_beta   90.00
_cell.angle_gamma   90.00
#
_symmetry.space_group_name_H-M   'P 1'
#
loop_
_entity.id
_entity.type
_entity.pdbx_description
1 polymer ?
#
loop_
_entity_poly.entity_id
_entity_poly.type
_entity_poly.pdbx_seq_one_letter_code
_entity_poly.pdbx_strand_id
1 'polypeptide(L)'
;DLLARDFERLGRLPYKAGLSLQRAQEGWFSLTGSELRAVFPEGPCEEPLQLRKLQELSVQGDSENQVLVLVERRRTLYIQGERRLDFTGWLGAIQKAAASSGDTLSEQQLGDSDIPVIVYRCVDYITQCGLTSEGIYRKCGQTSKTQRLLESLRQDARSVRLKEGEQHVDDVSSALKRFLRDLPDGLFTRAQRLAWLDTSEIEDEEEKISRYRELLARLPPVNRATVKALISHLYCVQCFSDTNQMNTHNLAIVFGPTLFQTDGQDYKAGRVVEDLIGHYVVVFSVDEEELRKQREEITAIVKMRVAGTASGTQHAGDFICTVYLEEKKADTEQHVKIPASMTAEELTLEILDRRNVGIRERDYWTCFEVNEREEAERPLHFAEKVLPILHGLGTDSYLVVKKHQSMEAMLLYLASHVGDTKHGMMKFREDRSLLGLGLPSGGFHDRYFILNSSCLRLYKEIR
;
A
#
# COMPACT_ATOMS: atom_id res chain seq x y z
N ASP A 1 -26.59 16.23 -24.42
CA ASP A 1 -26.14 16.44 -23.02
C ASP A 1 -24.64 16.38 -22.84
N LEU A 2 -23.96 15.25 -23.10
CA LEU A 2 -22.51 15.15 -22.90
C LEU A 2 -21.69 16.11 -23.79
N LEU A 3 -22.10 16.31 -25.05
CA LEU A 3 -21.46 17.26 -25.97
C LEU A 3 -21.63 18.74 -25.59
N ALA A 4 -22.53 19.07 -24.65
CA ALA A 4 -22.73 20.43 -24.19
C ALA A 4 -21.78 20.83 -23.06
N ARG A 5 -20.82 19.96 -22.72
CA ARG A 5 -19.86 20.13 -21.63
C ARG A 5 -18.44 19.92 -22.15
N ASP A 6 -17.46 20.46 -21.43
CA ASP A 6 -16.06 20.17 -21.69
C ASP A 6 -15.74 18.70 -21.36
N PHE A 7 -14.98 18.05 -22.23
CA PHE A 7 -14.52 16.67 -22.06
C PHE A 7 -13.08 16.50 -22.53
N GLU A 8 -12.30 15.75 -21.77
CA GLU A 8 -10.97 15.29 -22.19
C GLU A 8 -11.10 14.07 -23.10
N ARG A 9 -12.12 13.24 -22.85
CA ARG A 9 -12.42 12.05 -23.64
C ARG A 9 -13.91 11.78 -23.65
N LEU A 10 -14.45 11.52 -24.84
CA LEU A 10 -15.84 11.14 -25.07
C LEU A 10 -15.85 9.90 -25.97
N GLY A 11 -16.72 8.94 -25.67
CA GLY A 11 -16.84 7.75 -26.50
C GLY A 11 -17.96 6.82 -26.07
N ARG A 12 -18.29 5.90 -26.98
CA ARG A 12 -19.28 4.85 -26.76
C ARG A 12 -18.55 3.58 -26.38
N LEU A 13 -18.93 2.95 -25.27
CA LEU A 13 -18.28 1.75 -24.75
C LEU A 13 -19.31 0.72 -24.29
N PRO A 14 -19.04 -0.58 -24.54
CA PRO A 14 -19.75 -1.65 -23.85
C PRO A 14 -19.52 -1.60 -22.33
N TYR A 15 -20.59 -1.75 -21.55
CA TYR A 15 -20.52 -1.75 -20.10
C TYR A 15 -21.48 -2.78 -19.47
N LYS A 16 -21.24 -3.09 -18.19
CA LYS A 16 -22.18 -3.76 -17.30
C LYS A 16 -22.25 -3.00 -15.98
N ALA A 17 -23.45 -2.74 -15.46
CA ALA A 17 -23.66 -2.02 -14.21
C ALA A 17 -24.90 -2.54 -13.46
N GLY A 18 -24.91 -2.39 -12.14
CA GLY A 18 -26.05 -2.74 -11.30
C GLY A 18 -26.42 -4.23 -11.34
N LEU A 19 -27.72 -4.54 -11.42
CA LEU A 19 -28.24 -5.91 -11.42
C LEU A 19 -28.14 -6.60 -12.80
N SER A 20 -27.82 -5.85 -13.86
CA SER A 20 -27.71 -6.38 -15.23
C SER A 20 -26.27 -6.81 -15.55
N LEU A 21 -25.77 -7.80 -14.83
CA LEU A 21 -24.43 -8.38 -15.06
C LEU A 21 -24.40 -9.39 -16.22
N GLN A 22 -25.58 -9.83 -16.68
CA GLN A 22 -25.72 -10.93 -17.63
C GLN A 22 -25.49 -10.50 -19.08
N ARG A 23 -25.81 -9.25 -19.48
CA ARG A 23 -25.64 -8.78 -20.85
C ARG A 23 -24.94 -7.43 -20.89
N ALA A 24 -23.90 -7.31 -21.70
CA ALA A 24 -23.25 -6.02 -21.95
C ALA A 24 -24.22 -5.10 -22.72
N GLN A 25 -24.33 -3.86 -22.25
CA GLN A 25 -25.08 -2.79 -22.89
C GLN A 25 -24.12 -1.73 -23.42
N GLU A 26 -24.59 -0.83 -24.28
CA GLU A 26 -23.78 0.27 -24.79
C GLU A 26 -24.12 1.57 -24.07
N GLY A 27 -23.09 2.27 -23.60
CA GLY A 27 -23.23 3.54 -22.89
C GLY A 27 -22.32 4.60 -23.50
N TRP A 28 -22.72 5.86 -23.37
CA TRP A 28 -21.87 7.01 -23.72
C TRP A 28 -21.14 7.49 -22.47
N PHE A 29 -19.81 7.57 -22.55
CA PHE A 29 -18.93 7.97 -21.46
C PHE A 29 -18.23 9.28 -21.78
N SER A 30 -18.17 10.17 -20.80
CA SER A 30 -17.43 11.43 -20.86
C SER A 30 -16.54 11.54 -19.63
N LEU A 31 -15.26 11.75 -19.84
CA LEU A 31 -14.27 12.01 -18.81
C LEU A 31 -13.87 13.48 -18.80
N THR A 32 -13.97 14.11 -17.63
CA THR A 32 -13.56 15.51 -17.42
C THR A 32 -12.89 15.63 -16.05
N GLY A 33 -11.60 15.94 -15.99
CA GLY A 33 -10.84 15.92 -14.74
C GLY A 33 -10.90 14.54 -14.08
N SER A 34 -11.46 14.47 -12.87
CA SER A 34 -11.66 13.21 -12.13
C SER A 34 -13.11 12.71 -12.12
N GLU A 35 -14.01 13.31 -12.93
CA GLU A 35 -15.38 12.87 -13.07
C GLU A 35 -15.56 11.99 -14.31
N LEU A 36 -16.09 10.78 -14.14
CA LEU A 36 -16.53 9.93 -15.24
C LEU A 36 -18.07 9.91 -15.29
N ARG A 37 -18.65 10.51 -16.32
CA ARG A 37 -20.09 10.53 -16.55
C ARG A 37 -20.47 9.46 -17.55
N ALA A 38 -21.54 8.73 -17.26
CA ALA A 38 -22.10 7.73 -18.14
C ALA A 38 -23.57 8.07 -18.43
N VAL A 39 -23.96 8.01 -19.70
CA VAL A 39 -25.35 8.16 -20.15
C VAL A 39 -25.78 6.85 -20.79
N PHE A 40 -26.83 6.26 -20.24
CA PHE A 40 -27.34 4.95 -20.63
C PHE A 40 -28.68 5.08 -21.38
N PRO A 41 -28.91 4.32 -22.47
CA PRO A 41 -30.12 4.47 -23.31
C PRO A 41 -31.45 4.19 -22.59
N GLU A 42 -31.46 3.27 -21.62
CA GLU A 42 -32.67 2.80 -20.93
C GLU A 42 -32.66 3.11 -19.42
N GLY A 43 -31.74 3.94 -18.93
CA GLY A 43 -31.56 4.23 -17.50
C GLY A 43 -31.66 5.71 -17.15
N PRO A 44 -31.95 6.06 -15.88
CA PRO A 44 -31.79 7.43 -15.42
C PRO A 44 -30.33 7.89 -15.63
N CYS A 45 -30.14 9.18 -15.89
CA CYS A 45 -28.81 9.78 -15.91
C CYS A 45 -28.16 9.58 -14.54
N GLU A 46 -27.13 8.73 -14.45
CA GLU A 46 -26.47 8.46 -13.19
C GLU A 46 -25.56 9.62 -12.78
N GLU A 47 -25.42 9.82 -11.47
CA GLU A 47 -24.43 10.74 -10.92
C GLU A 47 -23.03 10.38 -11.43
N PRO A 48 -22.17 11.38 -11.72
CA PRO A 48 -20.79 11.12 -12.15
C PRO A 48 -20.08 10.20 -11.15
N LEU A 49 -19.34 9.21 -11.64
CA LEU A 49 -18.40 8.47 -10.82
C LEU A 49 -17.22 9.38 -10.52
N GLN A 50 -16.87 9.52 -9.24
CA GLN A 50 -15.69 10.26 -8.84
C GLN A 50 -14.51 9.32 -8.76
N LEU A 51 -13.63 9.41 -9.76
CA LEU A 51 -12.52 8.48 -9.94
C LEU A 51 -11.53 8.52 -8.77
N ARG A 52 -11.38 9.68 -8.12
CA ARG A 52 -10.60 9.83 -6.89
C ARG A 52 -11.24 9.16 -5.67
N LYS A 53 -12.54 8.81 -5.70
CA LYS A 53 -13.27 8.13 -4.62
C LYS A 53 -13.47 6.64 -4.87
N LEU A 54 -12.91 6.10 -5.96
CA LEU A 54 -12.94 4.66 -6.21
C LEU A 54 -12.33 3.87 -5.04
N GLN A 55 -13.01 2.81 -4.65
CA GLN A 55 -12.50 1.79 -3.74
C GLN A 55 -11.63 0.78 -4.49
N GLU A 56 -12.01 0.48 -5.74
CA GLU A 56 -11.29 -0.44 -6.61
C GLU A 56 -11.20 0.12 -8.04
N LEU A 57 -10.04 -0.06 -8.64
CA LEU A 57 -9.74 0.18 -10.05
C LEU A 57 -8.86 -0.98 -10.53
N SER A 58 -9.47 -1.98 -11.15
CA SER A 58 -8.77 -3.20 -11.56
C SER A 58 -9.07 -3.58 -13.02
N VAL A 59 -8.17 -4.32 -13.64
CA VAL A 59 -8.37 -4.90 -14.97
C VAL A 59 -8.49 -6.41 -14.79
N GLN A 60 -9.57 -6.98 -15.30
CA GLN A 60 -9.88 -8.40 -15.26
C GLN A 60 -10.00 -8.97 -16.68
N GLY A 61 -9.83 -10.28 -16.82
CA GLY A 61 -9.96 -10.99 -18.09
C GLY A 61 -8.65 -11.24 -18.84
N ASP A 62 -8.73 -12.05 -19.88
CA ASP A 62 -7.58 -12.48 -20.68
C ASP A 62 -7.13 -11.41 -21.69
N SER A 63 -6.02 -11.66 -22.38
CA SER A 63 -5.40 -10.71 -23.33
C SER A 63 -6.33 -10.23 -24.47
N GLU A 64 -7.39 -10.97 -24.75
CA GLU A 64 -8.37 -10.66 -25.80
C GLU A 64 -9.67 -10.02 -25.26
N ASN A 65 -10.02 -10.24 -23.99
CA ASN A 65 -11.28 -9.80 -23.38
C ASN A 65 -11.06 -9.08 -22.04
N GLN A 66 -10.29 -7.99 -22.10
CA GLN A 66 -10.02 -7.16 -20.92
C GLN A 66 -11.23 -6.32 -20.53
N VAL A 67 -11.54 -6.31 -19.24
CA VAL A 67 -12.63 -5.55 -18.62
C VAL A 67 -12.05 -4.70 -17.49
N LEU A 68 -12.34 -3.40 -17.54
CA LEU A 68 -12.01 -2.46 -16.47
C LEU A 68 -13.13 -2.47 -15.43
N VAL A 69 -12.78 -2.71 -14.18
CA VAL A 69 -13.71 -2.75 -13.05
C VAL A 69 -13.50 -1.51 -12.19
N LEU A 70 -14.57 -0.72 -12.03
CA LEU A 70 -14.62 0.48 -11.23
C LEU A 70 -15.61 0.27 -10.09
N VAL A 71 -15.13 0.35 -8.85
CA VAL A 71 -15.99 0.25 -7.66
C VAL A 71 -16.01 1.59 -6.94
N GLU A 72 -17.19 2.18 -6.81
CA GLU A 72 -17.42 3.39 -6.01
C GLU A 72 -18.58 3.15 -5.05
N ARG A 73 -18.29 3.08 -3.74
CA ARG A 73 -19.28 2.85 -2.68
C ARG A 73 -20.10 1.56 -2.86
N ARG A 74 -21.24 1.67 -3.52
CA ARG A 74 -22.20 0.57 -3.79
C ARG A 74 -22.44 0.35 -5.28
N ARG A 75 -21.67 1.04 -6.13
CA ARG A 75 -21.74 0.94 -7.58
C ARG A 75 -20.51 0.19 -8.08
N THR A 76 -20.75 -0.83 -8.89
CA THR A 76 -19.70 -1.51 -9.66
C THR A 76 -20.01 -1.34 -11.12
N LEU A 77 -19.06 -0.75 -11.85
CA LEU A 77 -19.15 -0.50 -13.27
C LEU A 77 -18.05 -1.27 -13.97
N TYR A 78 -18.44 -2.14 -14.90
CA TYR A 78 -17.55 -2.89 -15.77
C TYR A 78 -17.54 -2.19 -17.13
N ILE A 79 -16.37 -1.84 -17.63
CA ILE A 79 -16.17 -1.19 -18.93
C ILE A 79 -15.31 -2.10 -19.80
N GLN A 80 -15.76 -2.39 -21.01
CA GLN A 80 -15.01 -3.15 -22.01
C GLN A 80 -14.75 -2.25 -23.21
N GLY A 81 -13.58 -2.40 -23.85
CA GLY A 81 -13.31 -1.70 -25.11
C GLY A 81 -13.64 -2.57 -26.31
N GLU A 82 -14.19 -1.99 -27.37
CA GLU A 82 -14.44 -2.71 -28.65
C GLU A 82 -13.13 -3.14 -29.32
N ARG A 83 -12.08 -2.34 -29.16
CA ARG A 83 -10.72 -2.61 -29.69
C ARG A 83 -9.69 -2.43 -28.59
N ARG A 84 -8.60 -3.19 -28.68
CA ARG A 84 -7.49 -3.14 -27.72
C ARG A 84 -6.89 -1.74 -27.56
N LEU A 85 -6.73 -0.98 -28.64
CA LEU A 85 -6.21 0.39 -28.59
C LEU A 85 -7.17 1.34 -27.86
N ASP A 86 -8.48 1.22 -28.14
CA ASP A 86 -9.51 2.05 -27.51
C ASP A 86 -9.59 1.76 -26.01
N PHE A 87 -9.59 0.47 -25.63
CA PHE A 87 -9.53 0.04 -24.23
C PHE A 87 -8.31 0.62 -23.52
N THR A 88 -7.12 0.51 -24.13
CA THR A 88 -5.86 1.00 -23.55
C THR A 88 -5.88 2.51 -23.36
N GLY A 89 -6.44 3.25 -24.31
CA GLY A 89 -6.60 4.71 -24.22
C GLY A 89 -7.55 5.15 -23.10
N TRP A 90 -8.67 4.44 -22.94
CA TRP A 90 -9.61 4.67 -21.85
C TRP A 90 -9.04 4.28 -20.48
N LEU A 91 -8.38 3.12 -20.39
CA LEU A 91 -7.72 2.64 -19.18
C LEU A 91 -6.70 3.67 -18.67
N GLY A 92 -5.78 4.12 -19.54
CA GLY A 92 -4.77 5.10 -19.16
C GLY A 92 -5.37 6.44 -18.74
N ALA A 93 -6.42 6.90 -19.41
CA ALA A 93 -7.11 8.14 -19.05
C ALA A 93 -7.81 8.03 -17.69
N ILE A 94 -8.53 6.93 -17.43
CA ILE A 94 -9.22 6.69 -16.16
C ILE A 94 -8.21 6.49 -15.02
N GLN A 95 -7.13 5.74 -15.24
CA GLN A 95 -6.06 5.57 -14.25
C GLN A 95 -5.42 6.91 -13.88
N LYS A 96 -5.11 7.75 -14.88
CA LYS A 96 -4.56 9.09 -14.65
C LYS A 96 -5.53 9.99 -13.87
N ALA A 97 -6.81 9.95 -14.21
CA ALA A 97 -7.86 10.73 -13.55
C ALA A 97 -8.20 10.23 -12.13
N ALA A 98 -7.99 8.94 -11.85
CA ALA A 98 -8.18 8.32 -10.55
C ALA A 98 -6.98 8.49 -9.60
N ALA A 99 -5.80 8.81 -10.14
CA ALA A 99 -4.58 9.05 -9.39
C ALA A 99 -4.58 10.43 -8.71
N SER A 100 -3.67 10.61 -7.75
CA SER A 100 -3.39 11.95 -7.23
C SER A 100 -2.71 12.78 -8.32
N SER A 101 -3.25 13.97 -8.60
CA SER A 101 -2.82 14.79 -9.77
C SER A 101 -2.27 16.16 -9.39
N GLY A 102 -2.18 16.45 -8.09
CA GLY A 102 -1.76 17.75 -7.57
C GLY A 102 -1.47 17.68 -6.08
N ASP A 103 -1.08 18.83 -5.51
CA ASP A 103 -0.65 18.93 -4.11
C ASP A 103 -1.77 19.36 -3.16
N THR A 104 -2.94 19.74 -3.69
CA THR A 104 -4.08 20.12 -2.83
C THR A 104 -4.74 18.89 -2.20
N LEU A 105 -5.56 19.10 -1.18
CA LEU A 105 -6.20 18.00 -0.45
C LEU A 105 -7.30 17.31 -1.28
N SER A 106 -8.10 18.08 -2.03
CA SER A 106 -9.06 17.56 -3.02
C SER A 106 -8.40 16.88 -4.22
N GLU A 107 -7.13 17.25 -4.45
CA GLU A 107 -6.08 16.59 -5.23
C GLU A 107 -5.89 15.09 -5.08
N GLN A 108 -6.20 14.56 -3.90
CA GLN A 108 -5.73 13.25 -3.50
C GLN A 108 -6.73 12.15 -3.83
N GLN A 109 -6.26 10.91 -3.87
CA GLN A 109 -7.15 9.75 -3.75
C GLN A 109 -7.89 9.84 -2.41
N LEU A 110 -9.21 9.75 -2.45
CA LEU A 110 -10.13 9.89 -1.31
C LEU A 110 -10.79 8.53 -1.01
N GLY A 111 -11.03 8.28 0.26
CA GLY A 111 -11.93 7.22 0.71
C GLY A 111 -13.40 7.67 0.69
N ASP A 112 -14.30 6.78 1.11
CA ASP A 112 -15.75 7.04 1.09
C ASP A 112 -16.18 8.23 1.97
N SER A 113 -15.41 8.49 3.03
CA SER A 113 -15.63 9.54 4.01
C SER A 113 -14.95 10.87 3.65
N ASP A 114 -14.55 11.07 2.39
CA ASP A 114 -13.83 12.27 1.91
C ASP A 114 -12.48 12.52 2.58
N ILE A 115 -11.88 11.49 3.19
CA ILE A 115 -10.55 11.53 3.79
C ILE A 115 -9.54 11.06 2.75
N PRO A 116 -8.43 11.78 2.51
CA PRO A 116 -7.35 11.30 1.66
C PRO A 116 -6.82 9.93 2.10
N VAL A 117 -6.69 9.00 1.15
CA VAL A 117 -6.21 7.64 1.40
C VAL A 117 -4.83 7.67 2.07
N ILE A 118 -3.96 8.61 1.71
CA ILE A 118 -2.67 8.82 2.37
C ILE A 118 -2.81 9.09 3.88
N VAL A 119 -3.74 9.97 4.27
CA VAL A 119 -4.00 10.28 5.68
C VAL A 119 -4.58 9.07 6.38
N TYR A 120 -5.59 8.44 5.78
CA TYR A 120 -6.25 7.26 6.32
C TYR A 120 -5.26 6.12 6.57
N ARG A 121 -4.42 5.76 5.58
CA ARG A 121 -3.43 4.69 5.71
C ARG A 121 -2.43 4.95 6.84
N CYS A 122 -1.90 6.16 6.92
CA CYS A 122 -0.94 6.52 7.97
C CYS A 122 -1.59 6.49 9.36
N VAL A 123 -2.78 7.08 9.50
CA VAL A 123 -3.54 7.11 10.76
C VAL A 123 -3.91 5.70 11.21
N ASP A 124 -4.43 4.87 10.30
CA ASP A 124 -4.79 3.47 10.55
C ASP A 124 -3.57 2.66 11.02
N TYR A 125 -2.44 2.76 10.31
CA TYR A 125 -1.22 2.08 10.70
C TYR A 125 -0.68 2.52 12.07
N ILE A 126 -0.68 3.82 12.35
CA ILE A 126 -0.23 4.35 13.65
C ILE A 126 -1.20 3.97 14.77
N THR A 127 -2.50 3.85 14.48
CA THR A 127 -3.50 3.39 15.45
C THR A 127 -3.30 1.91 15.78
N GLN A 128 -2.97 1.08 14.78
CA GLN A 128 -2.72 -0.35 14.97
C GLN A 128 -1.36 -0.61 15.63
N CYS A 129 -0.32 0.16 15.26
CA CYS A 129 1.07 -0.16 15.60
C CYS A 129 1.77 0.83 16.54
N GLY A 130 1.35 2.09 16.55
CA GLY A 130 2.07 3.21 17.16
C GLY A 130 1.53 3.73 18.49
N LEU A 131 0.33 3.31 18.93
CA LEU A 131 -0.31 3.88 20.13
C LEU A 131 0.44 3.62 21.44
N THR A 132 1.26 2.57 21.50
CA THR A 132 2.12 2.25 22.64
C THR A 132 3.57 2.66 22.42
N SER A 133 3.89 3.27 21.27
CA SER A 133 5.25 3.69 20.94
C SER A 133 5.59 4.99 21.68
N GLU A 134 6.57 4.93 22.59
CA GLU A 134 7.02 6.09 23.34
C GLU A 134 7.46 7.23 22.42
N GLY A 135 6.92 8.43 22.61
CA GLY A 135 7.24 9.61 21.84
C GLY A 135 6.73 9.59 20.40
N ILE A 136 5.68 8.80 20.09
CA ILE A 136 5.03 8.81 18.77
C ILE A 136 4.69 10.24 18.33
N TYR A 137 4.89 10.57 17.05
CA TYR A 137 4.87 11.93 16.49
C TYR A 137 5.98 12.88 16.95
N ARG A 138 6.56 12.74 18.13
CA ARG A 138 7.71 13.56 18.56
C ARG A 138 9.01 13.08 17.93
N LYS A 139 9.24 11.76 17.91
CA LYS A 139 10.42 11.14 17.29
C LYS A 139 10.39 11.32 15.77
N CYS A 140 11.56 11.50 15.17
CA CYS A 140 11.73 11.63 13.73
C CYS A 140 12.05 10.28 13.12
N GLY A 141 11.36 9.95 12.02
CA GLY A 141 11.73 8.83 11.17
C GLY A 141 13.02 9.08 10.40
N GLN A 142 13.54 8.04 9.76
CA GLN A 142 14.66 8.13 8.85
C GLN A 142 14.25 8.91 7.61
N THR A 143 14.95 10.01 7.31
CA THR A 143 14.59 10.94 6.23
C THR A 143 14.44 10.24 4.88
N SER A 144 15.34 9.31 4.54
CA SER A 144 15.30 8.58 3.27
C SER A 144 14.13 7.59 3.18
N LYS A 145 13.74 6.95 4.28
CA LYS A 145 12.56 6.07 4.33
C LYS A 145 11.27 6.88 4.27
N THR A 146 11.21 7.96 5.05
CA THR A 146 10.08 8.91 5.08
C THR A 146 9.83 9.50 3.68
N GLN A 147 10.89 9.94 2.99
CA GLN A 147 10.79 10.51 1.65
C GLN A 147 10.24 9.49 0.65
N ARG A 148 10.83 8.28 0.60
CA ARG A 148 10.38 7.21 -0.31
C ARG A 148 8.94 6.80 -0.05
N LEU A 149 8.56 6.69 1.23
CA LEU A 149 7.19 6.36 1.60
C LEU A 149 6.21 7.46 1.16
N LEU A 150 6.53 8.73 1.40
CA LEU A 150 5.69 9.84 0.99
C LEU A 150 5.56 9.94 -0.54
N GLU A 151 6.64 9.71 -1.30
CA GLU A 151 6.61 9.66 -2.76
C GLU A 151 5.71 8.52 -3.27
N SER A 152 5.83 7.32 -2.69
CA SER A 152 4.97 6.19 -3.04
C SER A 152 3.50 6.46 -2.74
N LEU A 153 3.19 7.08 -1.60
CA LEU A 153 1.84 7.49 -1.24
C LEU A 153 1.29 8.61 -2.15
N ARG A 154 2.12 9.56 -2.58
CA ARG A 154 1.73 10.61 -3.53
C ARG A 154 1.48 10.05 -4.94
N GLN A 155 2.19 9.00 -5.33
CA GLN A 155 2.02 8.37 -6.64
C GLN A 155 0.72 7.54 -6.69
N ASP A 156 0.54 6.62 -5.75
CA ASP A 156 -0.67 5.78 -5.68
C ASP A 156 -0.91 5.23 -4.26
N ALA A 157 -1.53 6.05 -3.40
CA ALA A 157 -1.82 5.71 -2.00
C ALA A 157 -2.65 4.43 -1.83
N ARG A 158 -3.49 4.06 -2.81
CA ARG A 158 -4.30 2.82 -2.76
C ARG A 158 -3.44 1.56 -2.87
N SER A 159 -2.36 1.61 -3.65
CA SER A 159 -1.43 0.49 -3.82
C SER A 159 -0.52 0.26 -2.62
N VAL A 160 -0.26 1.31 -1.82
CA VAL A 160 0.64 1.24 -0.66
C VAL A 160 0.01 0.41 0.46
N ARG A 161 0.76 -0.61 0.91
CA ARG A 161 0.43 -1.44 2.06
C ARG A 161 1.47 -1.21 3.15
N LEU A 162 1.05 -0.61 4.25
CA LEU A 162 1.88 -0.43 5.44
C LEU A 162 1.82 -1.71 6.26
N LYS A 163 2.99 -2.28 6.58
CA LYS A 163 3.13 -3.50 7.35
C LYS A 163 4.18 -3.33 8.43
N GLU A 164 3.89 -3.94 9.58
CA GLU A 164 4.84 -4.02 10.68
C GLU A 164 6.07 -4.83 10.27
N GLY A 165 7.26 -4.43 10.76
CA GLY A 165 8.55 -4.99 10.34
C GLY A 165 9.14 -4.35 9.07
N GLU A 166 8.30 -3.98 8.10
CA GLU A 166 8.75 -3.28 6.88
C GLU A 166 8.85 -1.76 7.09
N GLN A 167 7.84 -1.16 7.73
CA GLN A 167 7.74 0.30 7.94
C GLN A 167 7.82 0.64 9.43
N HIS A 168 8.72 1.56 9.80
CA HIS A 168 8.79 2.03 11.18
C HIS A 168 7.67 3.03 11.47
N VAL A 169 7.07 2.99 12.66
CA VAL A 169 6.00 3.91 13.07
C VAL A 169 6.43 5.38 12.99
N ASP A 170 7.70 5.66 13.27
CA ASP A 170 8.28 7.01 13.18
C ASP A 170 8.42 7.50 11.72
N ASP A 171 8.68 6.59 10.77
CA ASP A 171 8.73 6.91 9.34
C ASP A 171 7.33 7.28 8.83
N VAL A 172 6.32 6.50 9.21
CA VAL A 172 4.91 6.74 8.84
C VAL A 172 4.37 8.03 9.47
N SER A 173 4.66 8.26 10.76
CA SER A 173 4.26 9.50 11.45
C SER A 173 4.92 10.74 10.85
N SER A 174 6.19 10.62 10.44
CA SER A 174 6.93 11.70 9.77
C SER A 174 6.40 11.97 8.36
N ALA A 175 6.02 10.92 7.62
CA ALA A 175 5.41 11.06 6.30
C ALA A 175 4.04 11.77 6.39
N LEU A 176 3.21 11.41 7.37
CA LEU A 176 1.93 12.08 7.63
C LEU A 176 2.11 13.57 7.96
N LYS A 177 3.00 13.90 8.91
CA LYS A 177 3.29 15.30 9.26
C LYS A 177 3.79 16.09 8.05
N ARG A 178 4.70 15.51 7.28
CA ARG A 178 5.25 16.17 6.09
C ARG A 178 4.19 16.38 5.01
N PHE A 179 3.33 15.39 4.76
CA PHE A 179 2.21 15.55 3.83
C PHE A 179 1.32 16.74 4.23
N LEU A 180 0.91 16.82 5.50
CA LEU A 180 0.05 17.90 5.99
C LEU A 180 0.71 19.27 5.91
N ARG A 181 2.01 19.34 6.23
CA ARG A 181 2.80 20.57 6.16
C ARG A 181 3.04 21.05 4.74
N ASP A 182 3.16 20.14 3.77
CA ASP A 182 3.45 20.47 2.37
C ASP A 182 2.20 20.92 1.58
N LEU A 183 0.99 20.87 2.16
CA LEU A 183 -0.26 21.27 1.49
C LEU A 183 -0.23 22.76 1.08
N PRO A 184 -0.47 23.15 -0.20
CA PRO A 184 -0.33 24.54 -0.64
C PRO A 184 -1.16 25.57 0.14
N ASP A 185 -2.38 25.21 0.53
CA ASP A 185 -3.29 26.07 1.31
C ASP A 185 -3.36 25.71 2.80
N GLY A 186 -2.61 24.70 3.24
CA GLY A 186 -2.69 24.15 4.59
C GLY A 186 -4.02 23.45 4.89
N LEU A 187 -4.07 22.74 6.01
CA LEU A 187 -5.27 21.97 6.38
C LEU A 187 -6.47 22.87 6.74
N PHE A 188 -6.20 24.00 7.39
CA PHE A 188 -7.22 24.97 7.83
C PHE A 188 -7.52 26.07 6.80
N THR A 189 -6.98 25.97 5.58
CA THR A 189 -7.03 26.98 4.51
C THR A 189 -6.33 28.29 4.86
N ARG A 190 -5.58 28.84 3.91
CA ARG A 190 -4.87 30.13 4.07
C ARG A 190 -5.81 31.28 4.44
N ALA A 191 -7.02 31.28 3.89
CA ALA A 191 -8.02 32.32 4.10
C ALA A 191 -8.59 32.34 5.53
N GLN A 192 -8.73 31.17 6.18
CA GLN A 192 -9.32 31.08 7.51
C GLN A 192 -8.26 30.98 8.62
N ARG A 193 -6.98 30.80 8.28
CA ARG A 193 -5.87 30.57 9.23
C ARG A 193 -5.87 31.55 10.41
N LEU A 194 -5.96 32.86 10.15
CA LEU A 194 -5.95 33.88 11.22
C LEU A 194 -7.16 33.74 12.15
N ALA A 195 -8.35 33.51 11.59
CA ALA A 195 -9.56 33.32 12.39
C ALA A 195 -9.46 32.11 13.33
N TRP A 196 -8.78 31.04 12.91
CA TRP A 196 -8.48 29.90 13.79
C TRP A 196 -7.56 30.29 14.95
N LEU A 197 -6.47 31.03 14.67
CA LEU A 197 -5.51 31.47 15.69
C LEU A 197 -6.15 32.45 16.69
N ASP A 198 -6.93 33.41 16.21
CA ASP A 198 -7.61 34.40 17.06
C ASP A 198 -8.66 33.75 17.97
N THR A 199 -9.27 32.64 17.53
CA THR A 199 -10.25 31.88 18.35
C THR A 199 -9.60 31.30 19.62
N SER A 200 -8.29 30.99 19.59
CA SER A 200 -7.57 30.47 20.76
C SER A 200 -7.38 31.48 21.89
N GLU A 201 -7.64 32.77 21.63
CA GLU A 201 -7.56 33.86 22.61
C GLU A 201 -8.88 34.12 23.33
N ILE A 202 -9.98 33.51 22.88
CA ILE A 202 -11.28 33.63 23.56
C ILE A 202 -11.19 32.94 24.92
N GLU A 203 -11.52 33.65 26.00
CA GLU A 203 -11.49 33.10 27.36
C GLU A 203 -12.74 32.29 27.69
N ASP A 204 -13.90 32.69 27.16
CA ASP A 204 -15.16 31.97 27.34
C ASP A 204 -15.18 30.66 26.54
N GLU A 205 -15.34 29.55 27.24
CA GLU A 205 -15.24 28.20 26.64
C GLU A 205 -16.41 27.90 25.69
N GLU A 206 -17.63 28.34 26.02
CA GLU A 206 -18.80 28.10 25.18
C GLU A 206 -18.72 28.90 23.87
N GLU A 207 -18.33 30.17 23.94
CA GLU A 207 -18.08 31.03 22.79
C GLU A 207 -16.96 30.47 21.92
N LYS A 208 -15.85 30.02 22.53
CA LYS A 208 -14.72 29.39 21.84
C LYS A 208 -15.15 28.14 21.07
N ILE A 209 -15.87 27.23 21.72
CA ILE A 209 -16.38 26.00 21.10
C ILE A 209 -17.33 26.33 19.95
N SER A 210 -18.24 27.28 20.15
CA SER A 210 -19.16 27.75 19.11
C SER A 210 -18.39 28.27 17.89
N ARG A 211 -17.35 29.08 18.13
CA ARG A 211 -16.52 29.65 17.07
C ARG A 211 -15.74 28.60 16.30
N TYR A 212 -15.17 27.59 16.97
CA TYR A 212 -14.52 26.48 16.28
C TYR A 212 -15.50 25.68 15.41
N ARG A 213 -16.74 25.45 15.88
CA ARG A 213 -17.78 24.77 15.07
C ARG A 213 -18.13 25.57 13.81
N GLU A 214 -18.26 26.89 13.91
CA GLU A 214 -18.48 27.76 12.75
C GLU A 214 -17.34 27.66 11.73
N LEU A 215 -16.09 27.71 12.20
CA LEU A 215 -14.92 27.59 11.33
C LEU A 215 -14.85 26.22 10.66
N LEU A 216 -15.13 25.12 11.39
CA LEU A 216 -15.24 23.78 10.82
C LEU A 216 -16.31 23.71 9.73
N ALA A 217 -17.49 24.30 9.97
CA ALA A 217 -18.58 24.31 8.99
C ALA A 217 -18.20 25.03 7.68
N ARG A 218 -17.34 26.06 7.77
CA ARG A 218 -16.83 26.84 6.64
C ARG A 218 -15.66 26.16 5.90
N LEU A 219 -15.06 25.11 6.45
CA LEU A 219 -14.01 24.37 5.74
C LEU A 219 -14.58 23.60 4.54
N PRO A 220 -13.81 23.46 3.44
CA PRO A 220 -14.15 22.54 2.37
C PRO A 220 -14.40 21.11 2.90
N PRO A 221 -15.28 20.31 2.27
CA PRO A 221 -15.67 18.99 2.78
C PRO A 221 -14.48 18.08 3.09
N VAL A 222 -13.50 18.01 2.18
CA VAL A 222 -12.29 17.17 2.34
C VAL A 222 -11.42 17.66 3.51
N ASN A 223 -11.25 18.98 3.65
CA ASN A 223 -10.52 19.58 4.78
C ASN A 223 -11.20 19.27 6.10
N ARG A 224 -12.52 19.49 6.20
CA ARG A 224 -13.31 19.19 7.40
C ARG A 224 -13.23 17.72 7.78
N ALA A 225 -13.38 16.82 6.81
CA ALA A 225 -13.26 15.36 7.03
C ALA A 225 -11.86 14.98 7.53
N THR A 226 -10.82 15.55 6.92
CA THR A 226 -9.42 15.29 7.29
C THR A 226 -9.08 15.82 8.67
N VAL A 227 -9.54 17.04 9.03
CA VAL A 227 -9.39 17.60 10.39
C VAL A 227 -10.09 16.69 11.40
N LYS A 228 -11.34 16.29 11.16
CA LYS A 228 -12.08 15.41 12.07
C LYS A 228 -11.35 14.08 12.28
N ALA A 229 -10.86 13.46 11.21
CA ALA A 229 -10.12 12.20 11.29
C ALA A 229 -8.79 12.34 12.03
N LEU A 230 -8.04 13.42 11.77
CA LEU A 230 -6.77 13.67 12.43
C LEU A 230 -6.96 13.96 13.92
N ILE A 231 -7.88 14.86 14.29
CA ILE A 231 -8.12 15.21 15.69
C ILE A 231 -8.69 14.01 16.47
N SER A 232 -9.56 13.20 15.84
CA SER A 232 -10.00 11.93 16.41
C SER A 232 -8.83 11.00 16.72
N HIS A 233 -7.89 10.87 15.79
CA HIS A 233 -6.68 10.06 16.01
C HIS A 233 -5.80 10.63 17.13
N LEU A 234 -5.56 11.94 17.16
CA LEU A 234 -4.75 12.57 18.22
C LEU A 234 -5.41 12.48 19.60
N TYR A 235 -6.74 12.58 19.66
CA TYR A 235 -7.52 12.31 20.87
C TYR A 235 -7.33 10.88 21.36
N CYS A 236 -7.27 9.91 20.43
CA CYS A 236 -6.96 8.53 20.78
C CYS A 236 -5.52 8.37 21.28
N VAL A 237 -4.54 9.00 20.65
CA VAL A 237 -3.13 8.94 21.07
C VAL A 237 -2.96 9.46 22.50
N GLN A 238 -3.57 10.59 22.85
CA GLN A 238 -3.44 11.16 24.20
C GLN A 238 -4.14 10.32 25.28
N CYS A 239 -5.18 9.53 24.94
CA CYS A 239 -5.78 8.57 25.88
C CYS A 239 -4.79 7.48 26.33
N PHE A 240 -3.70 7.27 25.59
CA PHE A 240 -2.62 6.33 25.94
C PHE A 240 -1.34 7.04 26.39
N SER A 241 -1.43 8.31 26.79
CA SER A 241 -0.29 9.13 27.19
C SER A 241 0.53 8.55 28.35
N ASP A 242 -0.09 7.77 29.25
CA ASP A 242 0.63 7.04 30.31
C ASP A 242 1.66 6.05 29.76
N THR A 243 1.43 5.50 28.57
CA THR A 243 2.34 4.55 27.90
C THR A 243 3.22 5.24 26.87
N ASN A 244 2.61 5.99 25.94
CA ASN A 244 3.35 6.60 24.83
C ASN A 244 3.99 7.96 25.16
N GLN A 245 3.75 8.53 26.35
CA GLN A 245 4.31 9.80 26.83
C GLN A 245 3.88 11.04 26.02
N MET A 246 2.80 10.93 25.22
CA MET A 246 2.29 12.01 24.36
C MET A 246 0.92 12.48 24.83
N ASN A 247 0.89 13.37 25.81
CA ASN A 247 -0.32 14.09 26.23
C ASN A 247 -0.75 15.14 25.19
N THR A 248 -1.93 15.75 25.40
CA THR A 248 -2.49 16.77 24.51
C THR A 248 -1.52 17.92 24.23
N HIS A 249 -0.86 18.44 25.26
CA HIS A 249 0.11 19.53 25.14
C HIS A 249 1.32 19.15 24.26
N ASN A 250 1.89 17.96 24.48
CA ASN A 250 3.02 17.46 23.69
C ASN A 250 2.64 17.26 22.20
N LEU A 251 1.42 16.78 21.93
CA LEU A 251 0.91 16.65 20.57
C LEU A 251 0.69 18.02 19.94
N ALA A 252 0.17 18.99 20.68
CA ALA A 252 -0.04 20.36 20.23
C ALA A 252 1.26 21.06 19.81
N ILE A 253 2.36 20.86 20.56
CA ILE A 253 3.70 21.40 20.19
C ILE A 253 4.16 20.84 18.83
N VAL A 254 3.88 19.57 18.54
CA VAL A 254 4.29 18.93 17.28
C VAL A 254 3.36 19.33 16.13
N PHE A 255 2.05 19.32 16.36
CA PHE A 255 1.05 19.50 15.30
C PHE A 255 0.69 20.97 15.05
N GLY A 256 0.83 21.87 16.02
CA GLY A 256 0.63 23.31 15.82
C GLY A 256 1.39 23.86 14.60
N PRO A 257 2.73 23.82 14.58
CA PRO A 257 3.50 24.26 13.42
C PRO A 257 3.26 23.42 12.17
N THR A 258 2.95 22.13 12.31
CA THR A 258 2.67 21.25 11.18
C THR A 258 1.38 21.63 10.45
N LEU A 259 0.30 21.90 11.18
CA LEU A 259 -1.03 22.17 10.61
C LEU A 259 -1.22 23.62 10.17
N PHE A 260 -0.56 24.55 10.86
CA PHE A 260 -0.60 25.98 10.54
C PHE A 260 0.55 26.45 9.64
N GLN A 261 1.51 25.55 9.37
CA GLN A 261 2.70 25.80 8.54
C GLN A 261 3.54 26.97 9.08
N THR A 262 3.70 27.02 10.41
CA THR A 262 4.50 28.02 11.10
C THR A 262 5.85 27.43 11.51
N ASP A 263 6.77 28.30 11.88
CA ASP A 263 8.11 27.97 12.37
C ASP A 263 8.13 27.48 13.84
N GLY A 264 6.96 27.35 14.47
CA GLY A 264 6.81 26.90 15.85
C GLY A 264 7.06 27.97 16.92
N GLN A 265 7.31 29.23 16.52
CA GLN A 265 7.43 30.35 17.47
C GLN A 265 6.06 30.83 17.97
N ASP A 266 5.02 30.68 17.15
CA ASP A 266 3.66 31.06 17.50
C ASP A 266 2.97 29.97 18.35
N TYR A 267 2.78 30.28 19.64
CA TYR A 267 2.10 29.40 20.58
C TYR A 267 0.59 29.26 20.28
N LYS A 268 -0.03 30.21 19.54
CA LYS A 268 -1.46 30.17 19.22
C LYS A 268 -1.81 28.93 18.41
N ALA A 269 -0.96 28.55 17.46
CA ALA A 269 -1.16 27.36 16.64
C ALA A 269 -1.21 26.08 17.49
N GLY A 270 -0.36 25.99 18.52
CA GLY A 270 -0.40 24.89 19.50
C GLY A 270 -1.70 24.92 20.31
N ARG A 271 -2.12 26.08 20.82
CA ARG A 271 -3.37 26.22 21.58
C ARG A 271 -4.60 25.78 20.80
N VAL A 272 -4.70 26.12 19.51
CA VAL A 272 -5.82 25.65 18.68
C VAL A 272 -5.86 24.12 18.61
N VAL A 273 -4.71 23.46 18.44
CA VAL A 273 -4.64 21.99 18.42
C VAL A 273 -5.00 21.39 19.77
N GLU A 274 -4.52 21.99 20.86
CA GLU A 274 -4.85 21.60 22.23
C GLU A 274 -6.35 21.72 22.51
N ASP A 275 -6.98 22.84 22.12
CA ASP A 275 -8.42 23.06 22.25
C ASP A 275 -9.22 22.04 21.44
N LEU A 276 -8.82 21.75 20.19
CA LEU A 276 -9.51 20.81 19.31
C LEU A 276 -9.46 19.37 19.84
N ILE A 277 -8.32 18.97 20.40
CA ILE A 277 -8.16 17.65 21.03
C ILE A 277 -8.95 17.60 22.36
N GLY A 278 -8.79 18.61 23.21
CA GLY A 278 -9.45 18.68 24.53
C GLY A 278 -10.98 18.67 24.43
N HIS A 279 -11.53 19.40 23.45
CA HIS A 279 -12.98 19.51 23.24
C HIS A 279 -13.47 18.67 22.06
N TYR A 280 -12.74 17.62 21.67
CA TYR A 280 -13.05 16.79 20.49
C TYR A 280 -14.51 16.35 20.41
N VAL A 281 -15.05 15.82 21.51
CA VAL A 281 -16.43 15.30 21.58
C VAL A 281 -17.45 16.40 21.27
N VAL A 282 -17.28 17.56 21.88
CA VAL A 282 -18.22 18.67 21.78
C VAL A 282 -18.06 19.38 20.44
N VAL A 283 -16.84 19.74 20.04
CA VAL A 283 -16.56 20.46 18.79
C VAL A 283 -16.99 19.66 17.56
N PHE A 284 -16.75 18.34 17.53
CA PHE A 284 -17.09 17.49 16.38
C PHE A 284 -18.43 16.78 16.50
N SER A 285 -19.21 17.06 17.55
CA SER A 285 -20.53 16.46 17.82
C SER A 285 -20.47 14.93 17.74
N VAL A 286 -19.52 14.34 18.48
CA VAL A 286 -19.29 12.89 18.50
C VAL A 286 -20.28 12.26 19.48
N ASP A 287 -21.02 11.26 19.01
CA ASP A 287 -21.94 10.49 19.84
C ASP A 287 -21.18 9.69 20.90
N GLU A 288 -21.74 9.57 22.10
CA GLU A 288 -21.19 8.76 23.18
C GLU A 288 -21.06 7.28 22.75
N GLU A 289 -22.01 6.75 21.96
CA GLU A 289 -21.94 5.37 21.48
C GLU A 289 -20.77 5.15 20.52
N GLU A 290 -20.55 6.09 19.60
CA GLU A 290 -19.44 6.04 18.66
C GLU A 290 -18.10 6.18 19.39
N LEU A 291 -18.02 7.09 20.37
CA LEU A 291 -16.82 7.27 21.19
C LEU A 291 -16.52 6.02 22.01
N ARG A 292 -17.56 5.39 22.59
CA ARG A 292 -17.42 4.13 23.36
C ARG A 292 -16.90 3.03 22.45
N LYS A 293 -17.48 2.86 21.25
CA LYS A 293 -17.05 1.85 20.28
C LYS A 293 -15.60 2.05 19.86
N GLN A 294 -15.20 3.28 19.52
CA GLN A 294 -13.81 3.60 19.17
C GLN A 294 -12.86 3.28 20.32
N ARG A 295 -13.21 3.63 21.57
CA ARG A 295 -12.40 3.32 22.75
C ARG A 295 -12.26 1.82 22.98
N GLU A 296 -13.34 1.05 22.81
CA GLU A 296 -13.34 -0.41 22.95
C GLU A 296 -12.46 -1.08 21.89
N GLU A 297 -12.61 -0.67 20.62
CA GLU A 297 -11.78 -1.16 19.52
C GLU A 297 -10.29 -0.90 19.77
N ILE A 298 -9.93 0.33 20.15
CA ILE A 298 -8.54 0.69 20.41
C ILE A 298 -7.99 -0.03 21.64
N THR A 299 -8.79 -0.15 22.70
CA THR A 299 -8.39 -0.90 23.89
C THR A 299 -8.16 -2.37 23.56
N ALA A 300 -8.97 -2.96 22.68
CA ALA A 300 -8.77 -4.33 22.21
C ALA A 300 -7.48 -4.46 21.39
N ILE A 301 -7.21 -3.53 20.47
CA ILE A 301 -5.96 -3.49 19.67
C ILE A 301 -4.74 -3.45 20.59
N VAL A 302 -4.73 -2.56 21.57
CA VAL A 302 -3.61 -2.41 22.52
C VAL A 302 -3.47 -3.64 23.41
N LYS A 303 -4.56 -4.20 23.93
CA LYS A 303 -4.53 -5.45 24.71
C LYS A 303 -3.97 -6.62 23.91
N MET A 304 -4.40 -6.79 22.67
CA MET A 304 -3.87 -7.82 21.77
C MET A 304 -2.37 -7.63 21.52
N ARG A 305 -1.91 -6.38 21.38
CA ARG A 305 -0.49 -6.05 21.19
C ARG A 305 0.34 -6.31 22.44
N VAL A 306 -0.12 -5.91 23.62
CA VAL A 306 0.57 -6.19 24.89
C VAL A 306 0.60 -7.69 25.19
N ALA A 307 -0.48 -8.42 24.89
CA ALA A 307 -0.49 -9.88 25.01
C ALA A 307 0.48 -10.54 24.01
N GLY A 308 0.56 -10.03 22.77
CA GLY A 308 1.49 -10.49 21.74
C GLY A 308 2.96 -10.12 21.97
N THR A 309 3.26 -9.10 22.80
CA THR A 309 4.64 -8.79 23.23
C THR A 309 5.01 -9.51 24.53
N ALA A 310 4.07 -9.78 25.43
CA ALA A 310 4.29 -10.55 26.66
C ALA A 310 4.42 -12.07 26.40
N SER A 311 3.81 -12.57 25.32
CA SER A 311 4.06 -13.90 24.78
C SER A 311 4.91 -13.74 23.53
N GLY A 312 6.23 -13.87 23.67
CA GLY A 312 7.16 -13.78 22.53
C GLY A 312 6.58 -14.49 21.30
N THR A 313 6.31 -13.71 20.25
CA THR A 313 5.81 -14.15 18.94
C THR A 313 4.68 -15.17 19.00
N GLN A 314 3.43 -14.71 19.11
CA GLN A 314 2.29 -15.45 18.58
C GLN A 314 1.62 -14.59 17.52
N HIS A 315 2.00 -14.80 16.27
CA HIS A 315 1.24 -14.29 15.15
C HIS A 315 0.06 -15.26 14.96
N ALA A 316 -1.15 -14.74 14.91
CA ALA A 316 -2.31 -15.54 14.52
C ALA A 316 -2.07 -16.07 13.09
N GLY A 317 -1.78 -17.37 12.99
CA GLY A 317 -1.37 -18.03 11.73
C GLY A 317 -0.24 -19.05 11.87
N ASP A 318 0.38 -19.19 13.05
CA ASP A 318 1.46 -20.16 13.27
C ASP A 318 0.96 -21.60 13.20
N PHE A 319 1.44 -22.37 12.22
CA PHE A 319 1.19 -23.80 12.11
C PHE A 319 2.34 -24.58 12.76
N ILE A 320 2.04 -25.51 13.67
CA ILE A 320 3.08 -26.37 14.26
C ILE A 320 3.35 -27.51 13.28
N CYS A 321 4.56 -27.54 12.72
CA CYS A 321 5.01 -28.56 11.81
C CYS A 321 6.12 -29.41 12.44
N THR A 322 6.09 -30.72 12.15
CA THR A 322 7.21 -31.62 12.43
C THR A 322 8.20 -31.61 11.27
N VAL A 323 9.46 -31.31 11.57
CA VAL A 323 10.58 -31.34 10.63
C VAL A 323 11.66 -32.25 11.18
N TYR A 324 12.28 -33.06 10.33
CA TYR A 324 13.35 -33.98 10.72
C TYR A 324 14.72 -33.44 10.35
N LEU A 325 15.74 -33.70 11.17
CA LEU A 325 17.14 -33.42 10.82
C LEU A 325 17.81 -34.68 10.26
N GLU A 326 18.42 -34.57 9.08
CA GLU A 326 19.12 -35.63 8.32
C GLU A 326 18.24 -36.79 7.86
N GLU A 327 17.58 -37.49 8.77
CA GLU A 327 16.76 -38.68 8.52
C GLU A 327 15.48 -38.66 9.36
N LYS A 328 14.43 -39.35 8.90
CA LYS A 328 13.16 -39.49 9.65
C LYS A 328 13.33 -40.49 10.79
N LYS A 329 13.63 -40.01 11.99
CA LYS A 329 13.75 -40.80 13.23
C LYS A 329 13.18 -40.00 14.41
N ALA A 330 12.85 -40.70 15.50
CA ALA A 330 12.28 -40.07 16.69
C ALA A 330 13.26 -39.14 17.43
N ASP A 331 14.57 -39.37 17.30
CA ASP A 331 15.64 -38.55 17.89
C ASP A 331 15.94 -37.28 17.08
N THR A 332 15.60 -37.27 15.79
CA THR A 332 15.83 -36.14 14.87
C THR A 332 14.60 -35.27 14.67
N GLU A 333 13.47 -35.60 15.30
CA GLU A 333 12.21 -34.87 15.23
C GLU A 333 12.32 -33.48 15.89
N GLN A 334 11.79 -32.47 15.20
CA GLN A 334 11.70 -31.09 15.67
C GLN A 334 10.33 -30.50 15.38
N HIS A 335 9.63 -30.08 16.42
CA HIS A 335 8.39 -29.32 16.27
C HIS A 335 8.70 -27.83 16.18
N VAL A 336 8.43 -27.25 15.02
CA VAL A 336 8.69 -25.84 14.72
C VAL A 336 7.38 -25.13 14.43
N LYS A 337 7.24 -23.92 14.96
CA LYS A 337 6.13 -23.04 14.59
C LYS A 337 6.50 -22.37 13.28
N ILE A 338 5.63 -22.48 12.28
CA ILE A 338 5.86 -21.95 10.95
C ILE A 338 4.95 -20.73 10.72
N PRO A 339 5.48 -19.50 10.82
CA PRO A 339 4.78 -18.30 10.40
C PRO A 339 4.47 -18.32 8.90
N ALA A 340 3.42 -17.60 8.48
CA ALA A 340 3.06 -17.47 7.06
C ALA A 340 4.18 -16.87 6.18
N SER A 341 5.08 -16.08 6.77
CA SER A 341 6.20 -15.47 6.08
C SER A 341 7.45 -16.34 6.05
N MET A 342 7.50 -17.48 6.74
CA MET A 342 8.74 -18.25 6.92
C MET A 342 9.22 -18.86 5.60
N THR A 343 10.49 -18.65 5.25
CA THR A 343 11.13 -19.25 4.08
C THR A 343 11.79 -20.60 4.40
N ALA A 344 12.07 -21.41 3.38
CA ALA A 344 12.82 -22.65 3.54
C ALA A 344 14.24 -22.43 4.11
N GLU A 345 14.88 -21.30 3.79
CA GLU A 345 16.16 -20.89 4.38
C GLU A 345 16.04 -20.63 5.88
N GLU A 346 15.08 -19.81 6.28
CA GLU A 346 14.82 -19.48 7.70
C GLU A 346 14.54 -20.75 8.50
N LEU A 347 13.74 -21.67 7.95
CA LEU A 347 13.47 -22.97 8.58
C LEU A 347 14.72 -23.82 8.71
N THR A 348 15.54 -23.89 7.66
CA THR A 348 16.79 -24.66 7.67
C THR A 348 17.73 -24.14 8.75
N LEU A 349 17.93 -22.83 8.83
CA LEU A 349 18.78 -22.19 9.83
C LEU A 349 18.24 -22.42 11.26
N GLU A 350 16.93 -22.29 11.47
CA GLU A 350 16.31 -22.52 12.78
C GLU A 350 16.51 -23.97 13.28
N ILE A 351 16.36 -24.96 12.39
CA ILE A 351 16.57 -26.38 12.73
C ILE A 351 18.04 -26.64 13.09
N LEU A 352 18.98 -26.06 12.34
CA LEU A 352 20.42 -26.21 12.59
C LEU A 352 20.82 -25.55 13.92
N ASP A 353 20.32 -24.35 14.20
CA ASP A 353 20.57 -23.62 15.46
C ASP A 353 20.03 -24.40 16.67
N ARG A 354 18.81 -24.95 16.58
CA ARG A 354 18.19 -25.76 17.64
C ARG A 354 18.97 -27.03 17.98
N ARG A 355 19.70 -27.61 17.02
CA ARG A 355 20.55 -28.80 17.21
C ARG A 355 22.04 -28.44 17.39
N ASN A 356 22.37 -27.15 17.43
CA ASN A 356 23.74 -26.65 17.56
C ASN A 356 24.68 -27.25 16.48
N VAL A 357 24.18 -27.37 15.25
CA VAL A 357 24.95 -27.91 14.11
C VAL A 357 25.78 -26.78 13.50
N GLY A 358 27.10 -26.84 13.71
CA GLY A 358 28.01 -25.85 13.11
C GLY A 358 28.10 -25.99 11.60
N ILE A 359 27.81 -24.92 10.86
CA ILE A 359 27.96 -24.86 9.40
C ILE A 359 29.45 -24.77 9.05
N ARG A 360 29.98 -25.78 8.35
CA ARG A 360 31.36 -25.80 7.84
C ARG A 360 31.43 -25.29 6.40
N GLU A 361 32.61 -24.89 5.97
CA GLU A 361 32.85 -24.53 4.58
C GLU A 361 32.51 -25.72 3.66
N ARG A 362 31.68 -25.51 2.63
CA ARG A 362 31.13 -26.51 1.69
C ARG A 362 30.00 -27.43 2.20
N ASP A 363 29.47 -27.20 3.40
CA ASP A 363 28.26 -27.88 3.85
C ASP A 363 27.00 -27.11 3.40
N TYR A 364 26.38 -27.55 2.30
CA TYR A 364 25.15 -26.96 1.78
C TYR A 364 23.92 -27.64 2.40
N TRP A 365 23.31 -27.01 3.40
CA TRP A 365 22.08 -27.50 4.02
C TRP A 365 20.86 -26.93 3.30
N THR A 366 19.86 -27.77 3.06
CA THR A 366 18.55 -27.33 2.56
C THR A 366 17.44 -28.19 3.13
N CYS A 367 16.23 -27.64 3.11
CA CYS A 367 15.01 -28.36 3.45
C CYS A 367 14.50 -29.12 2.21
N PHE A 368 14.11 -30.37 2.40
CA PHE A 368 13.54 -31.23 1.39
C PHE A 368 12.10 -31.58 1.75
N GLU A 369 11.25 -31.60 0.75
CA GLU A 369 9.97 -32.31 0.78
C GLU A 369 10.22 -33.75 0.35
N VAL A 370 9.85 -34.72 1.20
CA VAL A 370 9.98 -36.15 0.90
C VAL A 370 8.60 -36.78 0.90
N ASN A 371 8.27 -37.48 -0.19
CA ASN A 371 7.05 -38.26 -0.33
C ASN A 371 7.37 -39.74 -0.11
N GLU A 372 6.81 -40.35 0.94
CA GLU A 372 7.07 -41.74 1.31
C GLU A 372 6.53 -42.76 0.29
N ARG A 373 5.49 -42.40 -0.47
CA ARG A 373 4.87 -43.32 -1.44
C ARG A 373 5.56 -43.33 -2.80
N GLU A 374 6.00 -42.15 -3.24
CA GLU A 374 6.59 -41.98 -4.57
C GLU A 374 8.12 -42.14 -4.55
N GLU A 375 8.72 -42.39 -3.38
CA GLU A 375 10.16 -42.45 -3.15
C GLU A 375 10.91 -41.24 -3.75
N ALA A 376 10.23 -40.09 -3.77
CA ALA A 376 10.70 -38.87 -4.38
C ALA A 376 11.06 -37.85 -3.30
N GLU A 377 12.20 -37.20 -3.49
CA GLU A 377 12.63 -36.07 -2.67
C GLU A 377 12.84 -34.83 -3.54
N ARG A 378 12.29 -33.71 -3.10
CA ARG A 378 12.38 -32.42 -3.77
C ARG A 378 13.11 -31.43 -2.85
N PRO A 379 14.27 -30.87 -3.27
CA PRO A 379 14.87 -29.76 -2.55
C PRO A 379 14.00 -28.51 -2.69
N LEU A 380 13.71 -27.85 -1.57
CA LEU A 380 12.98 -26.58 -1.57
C LEU A 380 13.94 -25.45 -1.95
N HIS A 381 13.49 -24.53 -2.79
CA HIS A 381 14.26 -23.34 -3.08
C HIS A 381 14.28 -22.43 -1.84
N PHE A 382 15.44 -21.84 -1.53
CA PHE A 382 15.67 -21.09 -0.28
C PHE A 382 14.64 -19.98 0.00
N ALA A 383 14.11 -19.35 -1.06
CA ALA A 383 13.10 -18.28 -0.99
C ALA A 383 11.63 -18.78 -0.98
N GLU A 384 11.36 -20.07 -1.17
CA GLU A 384 10.00 -20.62 -1.10
C GLU A 384 9.44 -20.48 0.32
N LYS A 385 8.14 -20.18 0.41
CA LYS A 385 7.43 -20.09 1.69
C LYS A 385 7.02 -21.49 2.14
N VAL A 386 7.31 -21.82 3.39
CA VAL A 386 7.07 -23.17 3.94
C VAL A 386 5.58 -23.44 4.15
N LEU A 387 4.81 -22.47 4.63
CA LEU A 387 3.41 -22.69 5.00
C LEU A 387 2.52 -23.15 3.81
N PRO A 388 2.59 -22.56 2.60
CA PRO A 388 1.87 -23.08 1.43
C PRO A 388 2.26 -24.52 1.05
N ILE A 389 3.53 -24.88 1.23
CA ILE A 389 4.02 -26.25 0.95
C ILE A 389 3.36 -27.21 1.95
N LEU A 390 3.37 -26.87 3.25
CA LEU A 390 2.74 -27.68 4.29
C LEU A 390 1.24 -27.92 4.07
N HIS A 391 0.51 -26.91 3.60
CA HIS A 391 -0.90 -27.09 3.26
C HIS A 391 -1.13 -27.95 2.01
N GLY A 392 -0.12 -28.05 1.14
CA GLY A 392 -0.13 -28.92 -0.03
C GLY A 392 0.43 -30.33 0.24
N LEU A 393 1.10 -30.57 1.38
CA LEU A 393 1.61 -31.89 1.73
C LEU A 393 0.44 -32.86 1.95
N GLY A 394 0.50 -33.98 1.25
CA GLY A 394 -0.36 -35.12 1.56
C GLY A 394 0.02 -35.75 2.90
N THR A 395 -0.81 -36.66 3.40
CA THR A 395 -0.56 -37.43 4.64
C THR A 395 0.72 -38.26 4.61
N ASP A 396 1.24 -38.55 3.41
CA ASP A 396 2.41 -39.38 3.16
C ASP A 396 3.68 -38.56 2.86
N SER A 397 3.64 -37.22 3.05
CA SER A 397 4.80 -36.34 2.82
C SER A 397 5.29 -35.68 4.11
N TYR A 398 6.60 -35.46 4.21
CA TYR A 398 7.23 -34.79 5.35
C TYR A 398 8.39 -33.89 4.94
N LEU A 399 8.80 -33.00 5.85
CA LEU A 399 9.95 -32.13 5.66
C LEU A 399 11.18 -32.67 6.38
N VAL A 400 12.34 -32.65 5.70
CA VAL A 400 13.63 -33.02 6.27
C VAL A 400 14.71 -32.01 5.89
N VAL A 401 15.48 -31.56 6.87
CA VAL A 401 16.66 -30.70 6.66
C VAL A 401 17.88 -31.59 6.59
N LYS A 402 18.56 -31.60 5.44
CA LYS A 402 19.76 -32.44 5.22
C LYS A 402 20.75 -31.77 4.27
N LYS A 403 21.96 -32.32 4.18
CA LYS A 403 23.00 -31.83 3.27
C LYS A 403 22.67 -32.16 1.82
N HIS A 404 22.83 -31.17 0.94
CA HIS A 404 22.69 -31.32 -0.50
C HIS A 404 23.99 -31.89 -1.12
N GLN A 405 24.10 -33.20 -1.15
CA GLN A 405 25.34 -33.90 -1.57
C GLN A 405 25.80 -33.54 -3.00
N SER A 406 24.86 -33.28 -3.92
CA SER A 406 25.22 -32.96 -5.32
C SER A 406 25.57 -31.49 -5.57
N MET A 407 25.54 -30.62 -4.56
CA MET A 407 25.69 -29.17 -4.78
C MET A 407 27.11 -28.81 -5.23
N GLU A 408 28.13 -29.43 -4.64
CA GLU A 408 29.53 -29.20 -5.06
C GLU A 408 29.76 -29.65 -6.51
N ALA A 409 29.23 -30.82 -6.90
CA ALA A 409 29.29 -31.31 -8.27
C ALA A 409 28.55 -30.39 -9.25
N MET A 410 27.39 -29.84 -8.86
CA MET A 410 26.66 -28.86 -9.67
C MET A 410 27.42 -27.54 -9.81
N LEU A 411 28.07 -27.03 -8.76
CA LEU A 411 28.91 -25.83 -8.84
C LEU A 411 30.11 -26.05 -9.77
N LEU A 412 30.75 -27.22 -9.69
CA LEU A 412 31.83 -27.62 -10.59
C LEU A 412 31.35 -27.78 -12.04
N TYR A 413 30.17 -28.35 -12.25
CA TYR A 413 29.54 -28.46 -13.57
C TYR A 413 29.22 -27.09 -14.15
N LEU A 414 28.57 -26.20 -13.38
CA LEU A 414 28.25 -24.85 -13.81
C LEU A 414 29.51 -24.02 -14.09
N ALA A 415 30.56 -24.20 -13.28
CA ALA A 415 31.86 -23.57 -13.50
C ALA A 415 32.60 -24.11 -14.73
N SER A 416 32.32 -25.34 -15.16
CA SER A 416 32.90 -25.93 -16.39
C SER A 416 32.10 -25.63 -17.66
N HIS A 417 30.85 -25.16 -17.54
CA HIS A 417 29.96 -24.83 -18.67
C HIS A 417 29.83 -23.32 -18.95
N VAL A 418 30.82 -22.51 -18.56
CA VAL A 418 30.86 -21.05 -18.77
C VAL A 418 31.00 -20.65 -20.26
N GLY A 419 30.87 -21.60 -21.20
CA GLY A 419 31.25 -21.43 -22.62
C GLY A 419 30.16 -21.58 -23.68
N ASP A 420 28.92 -21.97 -23.36
CA ASP A 420 27.90 -22.15 -24.40
C ASP A 420 27.44 -20.80 -24.93
N THR A 421 28.04 -20.41 -26.05
CA THR A 421 27.67 -19.21 -26.79
C THR A 421 26.83 -19.61 -28.00
N LYS A 422 25.59 -19.14 -28.06
CA LYS A 422 24.83 -19.18 -29.31
C LYS A 422 25.13 -17.92 -30.10
N HIS A 423 25.57 -18.10 -31.33
CA HIS A 423 25.89 -17.00 -32.23
C HIS A 423 25.30 -17.24 -33.61
N GLY A 424 24.98 -16.15 -34.31
CA GLY A 424 24.42 -16.23 -35.64
C GLY A 424 23.76 -14.93 -36.09
N MET A 425 23.33 -14.92 -37.35
CA MET A 425 22.57 -13.83 -37.93
C MET A 425 21.11 -13.91 -37.46
N MET A 426 20.59 -12.83 -36.87
CA MET A 426 19.18 -12.70 -36.56
C MET A 426 18.61 -11.39 -37.10
N LYS A 427 17.34 -11.44 -37.49
CA LYS A 427 16.55 -10.29 -37.88
C LYS A 427 16.12 -9.48 -36.66
N PHE A 428 16.43 -8.20 -36.65
CA PHE A 428 16.17 -7.29 -35.55
C PHE A 428 15.53 -6.00 -36.03
N ARG A 429 14.62 -5.44 -35.22
CA ARG A 429 13.99 -4.14 -35.45
C ARG A 429 14.00 -3.36 -34.13
N GLU A 430 14.61 -2.18 -34.17
CA GLU A 430 14.74 -1.29 -33.03
C GLU A 430 13.58 -0.27 -33.09
N ASP A 431 12.61 -0.37 -32.17
CA ASP A 431 11.59 0.68 -32.04
C ASP A 431 12.12 1.72 -31.05
N ARG A 432 12.68 2.84 -31.54
CA ARG A 432 12.71 4.07 -30.74
C ARG A 432 12.82 5.35 -31.56
N SER A 433 11.83 6.21 -31.32
CA SER A 433 11.82 7.63 -31.64
C SER A 433 12.95 8.36 -30.91
N LEU A 434 13.96 8.79 -31.66
CA LEU A 434 14.89 9.84 -31.25
C LEU A 434 14.90 10.89 -32.34
N LEU A 435 14.24 12.01 -32.04
CA LEU A 435 14.39 13.33 -32.65
C LEU A 435 14.22 13.42 -34.18
N GLY A 436 12.99 13.72 -34.59
CA GLY A 436 12.77 14.94 -35.38
C GLY A 436 12.84 14.86 -36.90
N LEU A 437 13.01 13.68 -37.51
CA LEU A 437 12.81 13.51 -38.96
C LEU A 437 11.98 12.25 -39.21
N GLY A 438 10.68 12.46 -39.43
CA GLY A 438 9.73 11.40 -39.71
C GLY A 438 10.07 10.66 -40.99
N LEU A 439 10.40 9.37 -40.84
CA LEU A 439 10.14 8.27 -41.77
C LEU A 439 10.36 6.96 -40.98
N PRO A 440 9.36 6.07 -40.85
CA PRO A 440 9.59 4.74 -40.27
C PRO A 440 10.48 3.96 -41.26
N SER A 441 11.72 3.65 -40.89
CA SER A 441 12.49 2.63 -41.60
C SER A 441 11.91 1.24 -41.26
N GLY A 442 10.73 0.96 -41.81
CA GLY A 442 9.97 -0.26 -41.59
C GLY A 442 10.62 -1.47 -42.25
N GLY A 443 11.66 -2.01 -41.61
CA GLY A 443 12.29 -3.26 -42.02
C GLY A 443 13.06 -3.94 -40.88
N PHE A 444 12.99 -5.26 -40.81
CA PHE A 444 13.93 -6.04 -40.01
C PHE A 444 15.32 -5.97 -40.65
N HIS A 445 16.35 -5.76 -39.85
CA HIS A 445 17.74 -5.72 -40.26
C HIS A 445 18.45 -6.98 -39.77
N ASP A 446 19.28 -7.60 -40.60
CA ASP A 446 20.11 -8.74 -40.19
C ASP A 446 21.33 -8.23 -39.39
N ARG A 447 21.49 -8.71 -38.16
CA ARG A 447 22.63 -8.42 -37.29
C ARG A 447 23.20 -9.72 -36.74
N TYR A 448 24.50 -9.71 -36.44
CA TYR A 448 25.16 -10.84 -35.79
C TYR A 448 25.06 -10.69 -34.27
N PHE A 449 24.54 -11.72 -33.62
CA PHE A 449 24.33 -11.78 -32.18
C PHE A 449 25.25 -12.80 -31.55
N ILE A 450 25.70 -12.49 -30.33
CA ILE A 450 26.30 -13.48 -29.44
C ILE A 450 25.52 -13.44 -28.13
N LEU A 451 24.88 -14.56 -27.79
CA LEU A 451 24.24 -14.80 -26.51
C LEU A 451 25.12 -15.70 -25.67
N ASN A 452 25.43 -15.26 -24.45
CA ASN A 452 26.03 -16.11 -23.42
C ASN A 452 25.15 -16.12 -22.16
N SER A 453 25.61 -16.78 -21.10
CA SER A 453 24.88 -16.95 -19.84
C SER A 453 24.54 -15.65 -19.10
N SER A 454 25.16 -14.51 -19.44
CA SER A 454 25.00 -13.25 -18.73
C SER A 454 24.66 -12.04 -19.61
N CYS A 455 24.80 -12.13 -20.94
CA CYS A 455 24.54 -11.00 -21.84
C CYS A 455 24.25 -11.42 -23.29
N LEU A 456 23.48 -10.57 -23.98
CA LEU A 456 23.27 -10.59 -25.43
C LEU A 456 24.01 -9.39 -26.03
N ARG A 457 24.97 -9.63 -26.93
CA ARG A 457 25.74 -8.58 -27.61
C ARG A 457 25.32 -8.47 -29.08
N LEU A 458 25.03 -7.25 -29.53
CA LEU A 458 24.80 -6.90 -30.94
C LEU A 458 26.04 -6.24 -31.54
N TYR A 459 26.45 -6.71 -32.71
CA TYR A 459 27.54 -6.10 -33.47
C TYR A 459 26.98 -5.26 -34.63
N LYS A 460 27.36 -3.98 -34.69
CA LYS A 460 26.85 -3.02 -35.70
C LYS A 460 27.44 -3.24 -37.10
N GLU A 461 28.67 -3.76 -37.21
CA GLU A 461 29.32 -4.16 -38.46
C GLU A 461 30.37 -5.26 -38.16
N ILE A 462 30.46 -6.30 -38.99
CA ILE A 462 31.56 -7.29 -38.93
C ILE A 462 32.65 -6.76 -39.85
N ARG A 463 33.80 -6.34 -39.31
CA ARG A 463 35.04 -6.21 -40.07
C ARG A 463 36.02 -7.27 -39.61
#